data_AF-A0A1S1PJH9-F1
#
_entry.id   AF-A0A1S1PJH9-F1
#
_cell.length_a   1.000
_cell.length_b   1.000
_cell.length_c   1.000
_cell.angle_alpha   90.00
_cell.angle_beta   90.00
_cell.angle_gamma   90.00
#
_symmetry.space_group_name_H-M   'P 1'
#
loop_
_entity.id
_entity.type
_entity.pdbx_description
1 polymer ?
#
loop_
_entity_poly.entity_id
_entity_poly.type
_entity_poly.pdbx_seq_one_letter_code
_entity_poly.pdbx_strand_id
1 'polypeptide(L)'
;MTRPRFLLACCLCRRTIPPDSDAYALDREWVRRFPLMVGTIACPACALHDFTWGCHNREDQFVEGHLPVADGGPDIDSWSHIEKYGSQGGIILTHPESGLLQGAEDYLRHIAGRQGLDATFTRRLQAALDAWDAHSSV
;
A
#
# COMPACT_ATOMS: atom_id res chain seq x y z
N MET A 1 -7.67 26.75 1.41
CA MET A 1 -8.02 25.75 0.39
C MET A 1 -8.48 24.48 1.10
N THR A 2 -9.63 23.93 0.74
CA THR A 2 -10.17 22.70 1.34
C THR A 2 -9.40 21.49 0.82
N ARG A 3 -9.06 20.53 1.69
CA ARG A 3 -8.41 19.28 1.29
C ARG A 3 -9.37 18.52 0.35
N PRO A 4 -8.95 18.14 -0.86
CA PRO A 4 -9.81 17.38 -1.76
C PRO A 4 -10.11 16.00 -1.15
N ARG A 5 -11.35 15.54 -1.39
CA ARG A 5 -11.71 14.16 -1.09
C ARG A 5 -11.10 13.26 -2.17
N PHE A 6 -10.63 12.10 -1.78
CA PHE A 6 -10.13 11.08 -2.70
C PHE A 6 -10.82 9.74 -2.40
N LEU A 7 -10.90 8.87 -3.40
CA LEU A 7 -11.41 7.51 -3.26
C LEU A 7 -10.25 6.56 -3.59
N LEU A 8 -9.63 6.02 -2.54
CA LEU A 8 -8.50 5.12 -2.70
C LEU A 8 -9.01 3.70 -2.99
N ALA A 9 -8.64 3.10 -4.11
CA ALA A 9 -8.97 1.72 -4.44
C ALA A 9 -7.95 0.75 -3.83
N CYS A 10 -8.38 -0.39 -3.26
CA CYS A 10 -7.48 -1.44 -2.79
C CYS A 10 -6.68 -2.06 -3.94
N CYS A 11 -5.38 -2.28 -3.76
CA CYS A 11 -4.51 -2.86 -4.79
C CYS A 11 -4.89 -4.31 -5.16
N LEU A 12 -5.50 -5.08 -4.24
CA LEU A 12 -5.90 -6.47 -4.44
C LEU A 12 -7.34 -6.60 -4.94
N CYS A 13 -8.32 -6.19 -4.14
CA CYS A 13 -9.74 -6.38 -4.47
C CYS A 13 -10.35 -5.25 -5.32
N ARG A 14 -9.60 -4.17 -5.57
CA ARG A 14 -10.02 -2.99 -6.36
C ARG A 14 -11.23 -2.21 -5.81
N ARG A 15 -11.81 -2.65 -4.69
CA ARG A 15 -12.86 -1.92 -3.98
C ARG A 15 -12.28 -0.67 -3.30
N THR A 16 -13.09 0.37 -3.19
CA THR A 16 -12.73 1.57 -2.43
C THR A 16 -12.46 1.21 -0.97
N ILE A 17 -11.33 1.67 -0.45
CA ILE A 17 -10.96 1.57 0.96
C ILE A 17 -11.84 2.56 1.74
N PRO A 18 -12.61 2.12 2.76
CA PRO A 18 -13.47 2.99 3.54
C PRO A 18 -12.70 4.20 4.10
N PRO A 19 -13.17 5.46 3.93
CA PRO A 19 -12.39 6.66 4.26
C PRO A 19 -11.85 6.73 5.69
N ASP A 20 -12.57 6.13 6.64
CA ASP A 20 -12.23 6.12 8.07
C ASP A 20 -11.46 4.86 8.50
N SER A 21 -11.07 3.99 7.55
CA SER A 21 -10.24 2.83 7.84
C SER A 21 -8.76 3.10 7.60
N ASP A 22 -7.93 2.30 8.25
CA ASP A 22 -6.51 2.22 7.92
C ASP A 22 -6.30 1.66 6.50
N ALA A 23 -5.12 1.99 5.97
CA ALA A 23 -4.58 1.42 4.75
C ALA A 23 -3.22 0.77 5.04
N TYR A 24 -2.87 -0.24 4.25
CA TYR A 24 -1.70 -1.06 4.45
C TYR A 24 -0.82 -0.99 3.20
N ALA A 25 0.41 -0.50 3.33
CA ALA A 25 1.42 -0.62 2.30
C ALA A 25 2.03 -2.02 2.35
N LEU A 26 1.92 -2.72 1.23
CA LEU A 26 2.41 -4.07 1.05
C LEU A 26 3.77 -4.05 0.37
N ASP A 27 4.68 -4.93 0.80
CA ASP A 27 6.03 -4.98 0.26
C ASP A 27 6.13 -5.75 -1.08
N ARG A 28 7.36 -5.99 -1.54
CA ARG A 28 7.64 -6.69 -2.80
C ARG A 28 7.19 -8.15 -2.81
N GLU A 29 7.07 -8.77 -1.65
CA GLU A 29 6.70 -10.17 -1.56
C GLU A 29 5.21 -10.36 -1.86
N TRP A 30 4.37 -9.41 -1.45
CA TRP A 30 2.99 -9.33 -1.93
C TRP A 30 2.92 -9.17 -3.45
N VAL A 31 3.75 -8.31 -4.04
CA VAL A 31 3.79 -8.12 -5.51
C VAL A 31 4.19 -9.41 -6.22
N ARG A 32 5.17 -10.16 -5.68
CA ARG A 32 5.59 -11.46 -6.21
C ARG A 32 4.45 -12.49 -6.19
N ARG A 33 3.67 -12.51 -5.10
CA ARG A 33 2.58 -13.46 -4.88
C ARG A 33 1.31 -13.10 -5.66
N PHE A 34 1.04 -11.81 -5.85
CA PHE A 34 -0.15 -11.29 -6.52
C PHE A 34 0.22 -10.33 -7.66
N PRO A 35 0.70 -10.85 -8.80
CA PRO A 35 1.25 -10.04 -9.89
C PRO A 35 0.22 -9.13 -10.59
N LEU A 36 -1.07 -9.33 -10.33
CA LEU A 36 -2.17 -8.52 -10.87
C LEU A 36 -2.54 -7.31 -9.99
N MET A 37 -1.83 -7.11 -8.87
CA MET A 37 -2.00 -5.93 -8.03
C MET A 37 -1.74 -4.64 -8.82
N VAL A 38 -2.50 -3.61 -8.50
CA VAL A 38 -2.28 -2.25 -9.04
C VAL A 38 -1.90 -1.34 -7.88
N GLY A 39 -0.63 -0.92 -7.87
CA GLY A 39 -0.01 -0.28 -6.70
C GLY A 39 0.18 -1.28 -5.56
N THR A 40 0.41 -0.77 -4.36
CA THR A 40 0.76 -1.58 -3.18
C THR A 40 -0.08 -1.25 -1.93
N ILE A 41 -1.12 -0.43 -2.04
CA ILE A 41 -1.92 -0.02 -0.87
C ILE A 41 -3.19 -0.88 -0.76
N ALA A 42 -3.31 -1.69 0.29
CA ALA A 42 -4.42 -2.61 0.53
C ALA A 42 -5.40 -2.12 1.60
N CYS A 43 -6.64 -2.60 1.53
CA CYS A 43 -7.63 -2.46 2.59
C CYS A 43 -7.37 -3.46 3.73
N PRO A 44 -7.94 -3.24 4.94
CA PRO A 44 -7.77 -4.15 6.07
C PRO A 44 -8.22 -5.59 5.75
N ALA A 45 -9.34 -5.74 5.04
CA ALA A 45 -9.84 -7.07 4.67
C ALA A 45 -8.82 -7.86 3.84
N CYS A 46 -8.23 -7.26 2.81
CA CYS A 46 -7.27 -7.97 1.97
C CYS A 46 -5.90 -8.16 2.63
N ALA A 47 -5.41 -7.15 3.37
CA ALA A 47 -4.11 -7.23 4.01
C ALA A 47 -4.10 -8.22 5.19
N LEU A 48 -5.22 -8.35 5.91
CA LEU A 48 -5.26 -9.05 7.20
C LEU A 48 -6.13 -10.31 7.23
N HIS A 49 -6.98 -10.54 6.22
CA HIS A 49 -7.93 -11.65 6.23
C HIS A 49 -7.95 -12.42 4.91
N ASP A 50 -8.53 -11.82 3.86
CA ASP A 50 -8.96 -12.51 2.64
C ASP A 50 -7.81 -13.10 1.82
N PHE A 51 -6.61 -12.52 1.93
CA PHE A 51 -5.41 -12.94 1.18
C PHE A 51 -4.23 -13.29 2.10
N THR A 52 -4.51 -13.64 3.37
CA THR A 52 -3.47 -14.12 4.28
C THR A 52 -2.87 -15.43 3.78
N TRP A 53 -1.57 -15.61 4.01
CA TRP A 53 -0.88 -16.88 3.75
C TRP A 53 0.05 -17.19 4.92
N GLY A 54 0.24 -18.49 5.17
CA GLY A 54 1.04 -18.98 6.27
C GLY A 54 2.51 -19.19 5.92
N CYS A 55 3.32 -19.43 6.95
CA CYS A 55 4.75 -19.76 6.84
C CYS A 55 5.03 -21.21 6.38
N HIS A 56 4.01 -21.93 5.90
CA HIS A 56 4.13 -23.34 5.52
C HIS A 56 4.34 -23.51 4.01
N ASN A 57 5.10 -24.54 3.65
CA ASN A 57 5.25 -25.00 2.27
C ASN A 57 4.01 -25.83 1.84
N ARG A 58 4.05 -26.40 0.62
CA ARG A 58 2.94 -27.20 0.08
C ARG A 58 2.71 -28.52 0.81
N GLU A 59 3.64 -28.95 1.64
CA GLU A 59 3.60 -30.17 2.45
C GLU A 59 3.23 -29.87 3.91
N ASP A 60 2.76 -28.64 4.19
CA ASP A 60 2.38 -28.15 5.52
C ASP A 60 3.55 -28.12 6.53
N GLN A 61 4.78 -28.07 6.03
CA GLN A 61 5.98 -27.89 6.85
C GLN A 61 6.39 -26.43 6.86
N PHE A 62 6.93 -25.96 7.98
CA PHE A 62 7.54 -24.64 8.05
C PHE A 62 8.62 -24.48 6.97
N VAL A 63 8.64 -23.32 6.31
CA VAL A 63 9.75 -22.97 5.40
C VAL A 63 11.07 -22.94 6.18
N GLU A 64 12.16 -23.32 5.51
CA GLU A 64 13.49 -23.39 6.13
C GLU A 64 13.88 -22.05 6.80
N GLY A 65 14.27 -22.10 8.07
CA GLY A 65 14.64 -20.92 8.87
C GLY A 65 13.49 -20.25 9.62
N HIS A 66 12.24 -20.69 9.46
CA HIS A 66 11.11 -20.20 10.26
C HIS A 66 11.17 -20.72 11.70
N LEU A 67 11.00 -19.82 12.67
CA LEU A 67 10.80 -20.16 14.08
C LEU A 67 9.30 -20.03 14.38
N PRO A 68 8.61 -21.11 14.78
CA PRO A 68 7.19 -21.04 15.07
C PRO A 68 6.89 -20.06 16.20
N VAL A 69 5.77 -19.35 16.11
CA VAL A 69 5.27 -18.52 17.19
C VAL A 69 5.04 -19.38 18.44
N ALA A 70 5.52 -18.89 19.59
CA ALA A 70 5.30 -19.55 20.88
C ALA A 70 3.79 -19.68 21.17
N ASP A 71 3.39 -20.76 21.83
CA ASP A 71 2.00 -21.07 22.22
C ASP A 71 1.03 -21.38 21.07
N GLY A 72 1.53 -21.74 19.88
CA GLY A 72 0.69 -22.27 18.80
C GLY A 72 -0.25 -21.23 18.17
N GLY A 73 0.10 -19.95 18.28
CA GLY A 73 -0.56 -18.87 17.55
C GLY A 73 -0.39 -19.02 16.03
N PRO A 74 -1.20 -18.33 15.21
CA PRO A 74 -1.14 -18.47 13.76
C PRO A 74 0.16 -17.87 13.20
N ASP A 75 0.98 -18.71 12.56
CA ASP A 75 2.19 -18.31 11.83
C ASP A 75 1.82 -17.73 10.44
N ILE A 76 1.48 -16.43 10.44
CA ILE A 76 1.01 -15.70 9.26
C ILE A 76 2.16 -14.88 8.67
N ASP A 77 2.74 -15.38 7.59
CA ASP A 77 3.83 -14.72 6.87
C ASP A 77 3.38 -13.38 6.25
N SER A 78 2.10 -13.28 5.85
CA SER A 78 1.57 -12.07 5.23
C SER A 78 1.63 -10.81 6.11
N TRP A 79 1.63 -10.98 7.44
CA TRP A 79 1.76 -9.86 8.39
C TRP A 79 3.18 -9.28 8.41
N SER A 80 4.19 -10.14 8.33
CA SER A 80 5.61 -9.76 8.29
C SER A 80 5.98 -8.97 7.02
N HIS A 81 5.11 -9.02 6.01
CA HIS A 81 5.26 -8.36 4.71
C HIS A 81 4.39 -7.10 4.56
N ILE A 82 3.87 -6.56 5.68
CA ILE A 82 3.30 -5.22 5.75
C ILE A 82 4.43 -4.23 5.99
N GLU A 83 4.78 -3.43 4.98
CA GLU A 83 5.83 -2.40 5.09
C GLU A 83 5.41 -1.27 6.03
N LYS A 84 4.15 -0.84 5.95
CA LYS A 84 3.60 0.25 6.77
C LYS A 84 2.09 0.19 6.84
N TYR A 85 1.48 0.69 7.91
CA TYR A 85 0.03 0.88 7.99
C TYR A 85 -0.34 2.17 8.74
N GLY A 86 -1.57 2.64 8.55
CA GLY A 86 -2.15 3.79 9.23
C GLY A 86 -3.13 4.56 8.34
N SER A 87 -3.34 5.85 8.64
CA SER A 87 -4.30 6.67 7.87
C SER A 87 -4.02 6.65 6.37
N GLN A 88 -5.07 6.62 5.55
CA GLN A 88 -4.93 6.57 4.08
C GLN A 88 -4.05 7.70 3.54
N GLY A 89 -4.26 8.94 4.03
CA GLY A 89 -3.44 10.08 3.63
C GLY A 89 -1.96 9.89 3.96
N GLY A 90 -1.64 9.39 5.17
CA GLY A 90 -0.26 9.12 5.55
C GLY A 90 0.41 8.07 4.66
N ILE A 91 -0.31 7.00 4.32
CA ILE A 91 0.20 5.93 3.45
C ILE A 91 0.39 6.39 2.01
N ILE A 92 -0.56 7.15 1.46
CA ILE A 92 -0.45 7.76 0.13
C ILE A 92 0.79 8.66 0.04
N LEU A 93 1.07 9.46 1.08
CA LEU A 93 2.24 10.35 1.06
C LEU A 93 3.58 9.59 1.16
N THR A 94 3.60 8.42 1.79
CA THR A 94 4.80 7.58 1.80
C THR A 94 4.98 6.74 0.54
N HIS A 95 3.90 6.46 -0.19
CA HIS A 95 3.88 5.68 -1.43
C HIS A 95 3.10 6.43 -2.53
N PRO A 96 3.60 7.58 -3.01
CA PRO A 96 2.85 8.44 -3.93
C PRO A 96 2.55 7.76 -5.26
N GLU A 97 3.45 6.92 -5.78
CA GLU A 97 3.27 6.16 -7.02
C GLU A 97 2.08 5.20 -6.92
N SER A 98 2.00 4.44 -5.81
CA SER A 98 0.84 3.58 -5.52
C SER A 98 -0.43 4.40 -5.31
N GLY A 99 -0.33 5.56 -4.64
CA GLY A 99 -1.45 6.48 -4.49
C GLY A 99 -2.03 6.94 -5.83
N LEU A 100 -1.18 7.29 -6.80
CA LEU A 100 -1.59 7.71 -8.14
C LEU A 100 -2.33 6.58 -8.87
N LEU A 101 -1.75 5.39 -8.91
CA LEU A 101 -2.35 4.19 -9.51
C LEU A 101 -3.70 3.79 -8.89
N GLN A 102 -3.96 4.25 -7.67
CA GLN A 102 -5.10 3.84 -6.86
C GLN A 102 -6.11 4.98 -6.62
N GLY A 103 -5.99 6.10 -7.32
CA GLY A 103 -7.03 7.15 -7.37
C GLY A 103 -6.81 8.34 -6.41
N ALA A 104 -5.58 8.56 -5.94
CA ALA A 104 -5.25 9.67 -5.02
C ALA A 104 -4.60 10.89 -5.71
N GLU A 105 -4.71 11.01 -7.03
CA GLU A 105 -4.04 12.06 -7.82
C GLU A 105 -4.36 13.48 -7.32
N ASP A 106 -5.64 13.85 -7.23
CA ASP A 106 -6.06 15.19 -6.78
C ASP A 106 -5.51 15.54 -5.39
N TYR A 107 -5.47 14.54 -4.49
CA TYR A 107 -4.90 14.72 -3.16
C TYR A 107 -3.39 14.96 -3.22
N LEU A 108 -2.67 14.19 -4.02
CA LEU A 108 -1.22 14.32 -4.18
C LEU A 108 -0.84 15.66 -4.82
N ARG A 109 -1.57 16.10 -5.87
CA ARG A 109 -1.38 17.43 -6.49
C ARG A 109 -1.68 18.55 -5.50
N HIS A 110 -2.75 18.43 -4.70
CA HIS A 110 -3.06 19.41 -3.66
C HIS A 110 -1.93 19.53 -2.63
N ILE A 111 -1.32 18.42 -2.22
CA ILE A 111 -0.20 18.44 -1.28
C ILE A 111 1.06 19.04 -1.92
N ALA A 112 1.36 18.73 -3.19
CA ALA A 112 2.50 19.29 -3.90
C ALA A 112 2.48 20.83 -3.96
N GLY A 113 1.30 21.44 -4.01
CA GLY A 113 1.13 22.89 -3.99
C GLY A 113 1.27 23.57 -2.62
N ARG A 114 1.52 22.82 -1.52
CA ARG A 114 1.62 23.40 -0.17
C ARG A 114 3.03 23.92 0.13
N GLN A 115 3.09 25.09 0.74
CA GLN A 115 4.34 25.64 1.29
C GLN A 115 4.72 24.95 2.60
N GLY A 116 6.02 24.92 2.91
CA GLY A 116 6.54 24.45 4.20
C GLY A 116 6.71 22.94 4.33
N LEU A 117 6.65 22.20 3.21
CA LEU A 117 6.99 20.77 3.18
C LEU A 117 8.51 20.59 3.10
N ASP A 118 8.99 19.46 3.64
CA ASP A 118 10.39 19.07 3.51
C ASP A 118 10.81 18.98 2.03
N ALA A 119 12.03 19.43 1.73
CA ALA A 119 12.52 19.52 0.34
C ALA A 119 12.74 18.14 -0.30
N THR A 120 13.17 17.15 0.48
CA THR A 120 13.35 15.77 0.00
C THR A 120 12.01 15.15 -0.30
N PHE A 121 11.03 15.33 0.59
CA PHE A 121 9.65 14.92 0.37
C PHE A 121 9.05 15.55 -0.89
N THR A 122 9.19 16.88 -1.03
CA THR A 122 8.66 17.63 -2.17
C THR A 122 9.24 17.14 -3.49
N ARG A 123 10.56 16.90 -3.55
CA ARG A 123 11.22 16.35 -4.73
C ARG A 123 10.71 14.97 -5.09
N ARG A 124 10.51 14.08 -4.10
CA ARG A 124 9.97 12.74 -4.36
C ARG A 124 8.54 12.80 -4.89
N LEU A 125 7.69 13.62 -4.28
CA LEU A 125 6.31 13.80 -4.71
C LEU A 125 6.23 14.37 -6.14
N GLN A 126 7.05 15.38 -6.45
CA GLN A 126 7.09 15.97 -7.79
C GLN A 126 7.55 14.94 -8.83
N ALA A 127 8.60 14.16 -8.54
CA ALA A 127 9.08 13.12 -9.44
C ALA A 127 8.00 12.05 -9.74
N ALA A 128 7.21 11.66 -8.74
CA ALA A 128 6.10 10.73 -8.93
C ALA A 128 4.99 11.31 -9.82
N LEU A 129 4.65 12.59 -9.63
CA LEU A 129 3.66 13.30 -10.47
C LEU A 129 4.15 13.49 -11.91
N ASP A 130 5.41 13.89 -12.09
CA ASP A 130 6.00 14.08 -13.43
C ASP A 130 6.01 12.75 -14.22
N ALA A 131 6.35 11.64 -13.55
CA ALA A 131 6.31 10.31 -14.16
C ALA A 131 4.88 9.87 -14.54
N TRP A 132 3.90 10.19 -13.70
CA TRP A 132 2.48 9.93 -13.96
C TRP A 132 1.94 10.73 -15.15
N ASP A 133 2.30 12.01 -15.22
CA ASP A 133 1.92 12.91 -16.31
C ASP A 133 2.51 12.45 -17.66
N ALA A 134 3.75 11.98 -17.64
CA ALA A 134 4.38 11.39 -18.83
C ALA A 134 3.66 10.12 -19.31
N HIS A 135 3.14 9.29 -18.39
CA HIS A 135 2.43 8.06 -18.73
C HIS A 135 1.00 8.31 -19.23
N SER A 136 0.34 9.34 -18.70
CA SER A 136 -1.06 9.70 -19.05
C SER A 136 -1.20 10.50 -20.34
N SER A 137 -0.08 10.97 -20.90
CA SER A 137 -0.04 11.76 -22.14
C SER A 137 0.12 10.90 -23.42
N VAL A 138 0.06 9.57 -23.28
CA VAL A 138 0.17 8.56 -24.35
C VAL A 138 -1.17 7.87 -24.55
#